data_AF-A0A959DUD5-F1
#
_entry.id   AF-A0A959DUD5-F1
#
_cell.length_a   1.000
_cell.length_b   1.000
_cell.length_c   1.000
_cell.angle_alpha   90.00
_cell.angle_beta   90.00
_cell.angle_gamma   90.00
#
_symmetry.space_group_name_H-M   'P 1'
#
loop_
_entity.id
_entity.type
_entity.pdbx_description
1 polymer ?
#
loop_
_entity_poly.entity_id
_entity_poly.type
_entity_poly.pdbx_seq_one_letter_code
_entity_poly.pdbx_strand_id
1 'polypeptide(L)'
;MSCKSDNTANNPANQATKVVTPGDGTAAPMGEGAVSNQEATGNPNETMTPTGPTTTMVLDKTEYKFDNVKEGDIVETSVKVTNTGKEPLVIVSCKGSCGCTTPKCPTTPIAPGQSVDVPIKFDTHGKPGSQSKDVTITANTVPAQTKFRIFGEVERVNKDKAN
;
A
#
# COMPACT_ATOMS: atom_id res chain seq x y z
N MET A 1 47.53 47.46 -13.74
CA MET A 1 48.53 46.69 -13.00
C MET A 1 48.39 45.23 -13.35
N SER A 2 49.45 44.66 -13.92
CA SER A 2 49.60 43.28 -14.36
C SER A 2 49.55 42.27 -13.21
N CYS A 3 49.12 41.03 -13.50
CA CYS A 3 49.72 39.73 -13.13
C CYS A 3 48.67 38.62 -13.39
N LYS A 4 48.73 37.86 -14.50
CA LYS A 4 49.50 36.61 -14.70
C LYS A 4 49.14 35.50 -13.69
N SER A 5 48.58 34.38 -14.17
CA SER A 5 49.34 33.13 -14.39
C SER A 5 48.44 31.91 -14.56
N ASP A 6 48.77 31.16 -15.61
CA ASP A 6 48.39 29.81 -16.00
C ASP A 6 48.64 28.70 -14.97
N ASN A 7 48.13 27.51 -15.34
CA ASN A 7 48.42 26.13 -14.94
C ASN A 7 47.36 25.45 -14.06
N THR A 8 46.56 24.51 -14.57
CA THR A 8 46.83 23.21 -15.25
C THR A 8 47.21 22.10 -14.27
N ALA A 9 46.62 20.93 -14.54
CA ALA A 9 46.96 19.58 -14.07
C ALA A 9 46.58 19.27 -12.61
N ASN A 10 46.28 18.04 -12.21
CA ASN A 10 45.83 16.80 -12.84
C ASN A 10 45.55 15.87 -11.63
N ASN A 11 44.62 14.94 -11.79
CA ASN A 11 44.58 13.55 -11.25
C ASN A 11 45.95 13.03 -10.70
N PRO A 12 46.07 12.06 -9.75
CA PRO A 12 45.21 10.87 -9.65
C PRO A 12 45.08 10.15 -8.29
N ALA A 13 44.41 9.00 -8.37
CA ALA A 13 44.04 7.99 -7.39
C ALA A 13 45.14 7.38 -6.50
N ASN A 14 44.70 6.88 -5.33
CA ASN A 14 45.30 5.85 -4.46
C ASN A 14 44.24 5.57 -3.35
N GLN A 15 43.43 4.50 -3.31
CA GLN A 15 43.64 3.04 -3.18
C GLN A 15 44.41 2.53 -1.95
N ALA A 16 43.71 2.26 -0.83
CA ALA A 16 44.03 1.13 0.08
C ALA A 16 42.87 0.76 1.04
N THR A 17 42.05 -0.19 0.59
CA THR A 17 41.53 -1.44 1.21
C THR A 17 41.51 -1.70 2.74
N LYS A 18 40.31 -2.12 3.21
CA LYS A 18 39.93 -3.13 4.28
C LYS A 18 40.25 -2.81 5.76
N VAL A 19 39.44 -3.12 6.79
CA VAL A 19 38.35 -4.10 7.02
C VAL A 19 37.59 -3.79 8.34
N VAL A 20 36.30 -4.20 8.39
CA VAL A 20 35.51 -4.74 9.53
C VAL A 20 34.80 -3.78 10.53
N THR A 21 33.46 -3.85 10.45
CA THR A 21 32.33 -3.39 11.29
C THR A 21 32.15 -4.25 12.57
N PRO A 22 31.11 -4.09 13.45
CA PRO A 22 30.07 -3.05 13.57
C PRO A 22 29.78 -2.58 15.02
N GLY A 23 28.98 -1.52 15.19
CA GLY A 23 28.23 -1.30 16.43
C GLY A 23 27.92 0.15 16.79
N ASP A 24 26.63 0.47 16.69
CA ASP A 24 25.85 1.28 17.64
C ASP A 24 26.14 2.79 17.85
N GLY A 25 25.05 3.57 17.91
CA GLY A 25 25.02 4.82 18.68
C GLY A 25 24.97 6.14 17.90
N THR A 26 23.75 6.65 17.75
CA THR A 26 23.33 8.01 18.17
C THR A 26 23.90 9.27 17.47
N ALA A 27 22.99 9.88 16.71
CA ALA A 27 22.64 11.32 16.60
C ALA A 27 23.64 12.40 16.13
N ALA A 28 23.23 13.05 15.01
CA ALA A 28 23.30 14.48 14.64
C ALA A 28 24.70 15.13 14.49
N PRO A 29 24.93 15.99 13.47
CA PRO A 29 24.25 17.30 13.41
C PRO A 29 23.93 17.84 12.00
N MET A 30 23.34 19.03 12.06
CA MET A 30 22.66 19.84 11.07
C MET A 30 23.59 20.45 10.01
N GLY A 31 23.02 20.77 8.85
CA GLY A 31 23.61 21.66 7.85
C GLY A 31 22.52 22.19 6.91
N GLU A 32 22.25 23.49 7.04
CA GLU A 32 21.17 24.26 6.42
C GLU A 32 21.18 24.32 4.88
N GLY A 33 19.99 24.46 4.31
CA GLY A 33 19.78 24.80 2.90
C GLY A 33 18.29 24.99 2.62
N ALA A 34 17.84 26.23 2.69
CA ALA A 34 16.45 26.64 2.50
C ALA A 34 15.92 26.32 1.09
N VAL A 35 14.70 25.75 1.02
CA VAL A 35 13.74 26.11 -0.03
C VAL A 35 12.33 26.17 0.55
N SER A 36 11.64 27.21 0.08
CA SER A 36 10.40 27.79 0.55
C SER A 36 9.15 27.01 0.12
N ASN A 37 8.17 27.05 1.02
CA ASN A 37 6.71 26.90 0.87
C ASN A 37 6.15 26.63 -0.54
N GLN A 38 5.45 25.51 -0.67
CA GLN A 38 4.24 25.44 -1.47
C GLN A 38 3.14 24.73 -0.68
N GLU A 39 2.19 25.53 -0.23
CA GLU A 39 0.80 25.09 -0.04
C GLU A 39 0.30 24.61 -1.40
N ALA A 40 0.20 23.30 -1.57
CA ALA A 40 -0.44 22.69 -2.73
C ALA A 40 -1.83 22.20 -2.29
N THR A 41 -2.83 22.96 -2.70
CA THR A 41 -4.22 22.53 -2.83
C THR A 41 -4.28 21.23 -3.63
N GLY A 42 -4.34 20.09 -2.95
CA GLY A 42 -4.49 18.78 -3.56
C GLY A 42 -5.92 18.57 -4.06
N ASN A 43 -6.10 18.66 -5.37
CA ASN A 43 -7.35 18.34 -6.06
C ASN A 43 -7.67 16.84 -5.83
N PRO A 44 -8.89 16.44 -5.42
CA PRO A 44 -9.17 15.05 -5.00
C PRO A 44 -9.34 14.05 -6.17
N ASN A 45 -8.74 14.27 -7.34
CA ASN A 45 -8.92 13.39 -8.49
C ASN A 45 -7.65 13.18 -9.33
N GLU A 46 -6.50 12.98 -8.66
CA GLU A 46 -5.34 12.40 -9.33
C GLU A 46 -5.49 10.88 -9.34
N THR A 47 -5.92 10.35 -10.48
CA THR A 47 -5.84 8.92 -10.76
C THR A 47 -4.36 8.58 -10.74
N MET A 48 -3.90 7.95 -9.66
CA MET A 48 -2.53 7.42 -9.57
C MET A 48 -2.39 6.36 -10.67
N THR A 49 -1.94 6.78 -11.85
CA THR A 49 -1.50 5.90 -12.92
C THR A 49 -0.14 5.38 -12.52
N PRO A 50 -0.01 4.09 -12.20
CA PRO A 50 1.28 3.51 -11.87
C PRO A 50 2.20 3.62 -13.07
N THR A 51 3.35 4.24 -12.84
CA THR A 51 4.39 4.52 -13.84
C THR A 51 5.17 3.24 -14.09
N GLY A 52 4.57 2.30 -14.81
CA GLY A 52 5.15 1.00 -15.13
C GLY A 52 4.43 0.32 -16.28
N PRO A 53 4.99 -0.76 -16.82
CA PRO A 53 4.30 -1.55 -17.82
C PRO A 53 2.97 -2.04 -17.23
N THR A 54 1.87 -1.76 -17.94
CA THR A 54 0.53 -2.12 -17.49
C THR A 54 0.31 -3.61 -17.70
N THR A 55 -0.38 -4.22 -16.74
CA THR A 55 -0.74 -5.64 -16.78
C THR A 55 -2.24 -5.82 -16.58
N THR A 56 -2.70 -7.08 -16.58
CA THR A 56 -4.10 -7.42 -16.32
C THR A 56 -4.16 -8.28 -15.08
N MET A 57 -5.17 -8.06 -14.24
CA MET A 57 -5.43 -8.89 -13.08
C MET A 57 -6.87 -9.37 -13.04
N VAL A 58 -7.08 -10.51 -12.39
CA VAL A 58 -8.40 -11.11 -12.16
C VAL A 58 -8.51 -11.47 -10.69
N LEU A 59 -9.65 -11.15 -10.09
CA LEU A 59 -10.02 -11.62 -8.76
C LEU A 59 -10.79 -12.93 -8.87
N ASP A 60 -10.59 -13.88 -7.97
CA ASP A 60 -11.45 -15.08 -7.92
C ASP A 60 -12.92 -14.72 -7.64
N LYS A 61 -13.12 -13.68 -6.84
CA LYS A 61 -14.42 -13.15 -6.44
C LYS A 61 -14.36 -11.63 -6.40
N THR A 62 -15.42 -10.99 -6.85
CA THR A 62 -15.63 -9.54 -6.72
C THR A 62 -16.50 -9.19 -5.53
N GLU A 63 -17.24 -10.16 -5.00
CA GLU A 63 -18.12 -9.97 -3.85
C GLU A 63 -18.02 -11.17 -2.90
N TYR A 64 -18.11 -10.90 -1.60
CA TYR A 64 -18.12 -11.90 -0.55
C TYR A 64 -19.27 -11.60 0.42
N LYS A 65 -20.17 -12.57 0.55
CA LYS A 65 -21.24 -12.54 1.54
C LYS A 65 -20.78 -13.28 2.78
N PHE A 66 -20.69 -12.60 3.92
CA PHE A 66 -20.47 -13.25 5.20
C PHE A 66 -21.81 -13.65 5.85
N ASP A 67 -21.77 -14.68 6.68
CA ASP A 67 -22.93 -15.17 7.43
C ASP A 67 -23.37 -14.17 8.51
N ASN A 68 -24.44 -14.50 9.23
CA ASN A 68 -24.85 -13.68 10.36
C ASN A 68 -23.81 -13.78 11.49
N VAL A 69 -23.10 -12.67 11.74
CA VAL A 69 -22.04 -12.57 12.75
C VAL A 69 -22.48 -11.65 13.87
N LYS A 70 -21.93 -11.83 15.07
CA LYS A 70 -22.31 -11.00 16.21
C LYS A 70 -21.53 -9.70 16.20
N GLU A 71 -22.16 -8.63 16.67
CA GLU A 71 -21.46 -7.36 16.89
C GLU A 71 -20.24 -7.57 17.79
N GLY A 72 -19.06 -7.19 17.29
CA GLY A 72 -17.77 -7.38 17.95
C GLY A 72 -16.95 -8.54 17.41
N ASP A 73 -17.52 -9.37 16.52
CA ASP A 73 -16.75 -10.37 15.77
C ASP A 73 -15.90 -9.71 14.68
N ILE A 74 -14.78 -10.36 14.35
CA ILE A 74 -13.92 -9.98 13.23
C ILE A 74 -14.20 -10.94 12.09
N VAL A 75 -14.75 -10.42 10.99
CA VAL A 75 -14.93 -11.19 9.76
C VAL A 75 -13.61 -11.20 9.00
N GLU A 76 -12.99 -12.37 8.89
CA GLU A 76 -11.77 -12.57 8.10
C GLU A 76 -12.12 -13.25 6.77
N THR A 77 -11.72 -12.65 5.67
CA THR A 77 -11.89 -13.22 4.32
C THR A 77 -10.62 -13.02 3.51
N SER A 78 -10.45 -13.76 2.43
CA SER A 78 -9.30 -13.61 1.53
C SER A 78 -9.77 -13.67 0.09
N VAL A 79 -9.32 -12.71 -0.72
CA VAL A 79 -9.55 -12.70 -2.16
C VAL A 79 -8.25 -13.08 -2.88
N LYS A 80 -8.34 -14.01 -3.83
CA LYS A 80 -7.21 -14.41 -4.65
C LYS A 80 -7.10 -13.47 -5.84
N VAL A 81 -5.97 -12.77 -5.90
CA VAL A 81 -5.59 -11.88 -7.01
C VAL A 81 -4.65 -12.65 -7.93
N THR A 82 -5.01 -12.79 -9.19
CA THR A 82 -4.21 -13.49 -10.21
C THR A 82 -3.73 -12.52 -11.26
N ASN A 83 -2.43 -12.53 -11.56
CA ASN A 83 -1.87 -11.77 -12.66
C ASN A 83 -2.05 -12.55 -13.97
N THR A 84 -2.92 -12.06 -14.85
CA THR A 84 -3.21 -12.67 -16.15
C THR A 84 -2.48 -11.98 -17.31
N GLY A 85 -1.73 -10.91 -17.03
CA GLY A 85 -0.94 -10.22 -18.05
C GLY A 85 0.46 -10.79 -18.22
N LYS A 86 1.28 -10.07 -19.00
CA LYS A 86 2.65 -10.47 -19.35
C LYS A 86 3.71 -9.78 -18.50
N GLU A 87 3.29 -8.79 -17.72
CA GLU A 87 4.13 -7.90 -16.93
C GLU A 87 3.87 -8.16 -15.45
N PRO A 88 4.85 -7.94 -14.56
CA PRO A 88 4.66 -8.14 -13.12
C PRO A 88 3.57 -7.21 -12.58
N LEU A 89 2.64 -7.78 -11.82
CA LEU A 89 1.56 -7.06 -11.16
C LEU A 89 2.06 -6.49 -9.84
N VAL A 90 2.03 -5.17 -9.73
CA VAL A 90 2.43 -4.38 -8.56
C VAL A 90 1.18 -3.76 -7.96
N ILE A 91 0.84 -4.18 -6.74
CA ILE A 91 -0.24 -3.57 -5.96
C ILE A 91 0.34 -2.34 -5.26
N VAL A 92 -0.18 -1.16 -5.61
CA VAL A 92 0.26 0.13 -5.07
C VAL A 92 -0.35 0.38 -3.70
N SER A 93 -1.66 0.12 -3.55
CA SER A 93 -2.36 0.33 -2.29
C SER A 93 -3.65 -0.47 -2.24
N CYS A 94 -4.09 -0.77 -1.02
CA CYS A 94 -5.39 -1.37 -0.77
C CYS A 94 -6.08 -0.61 0.35
N LYS A 95 -7.31 -0.19 0.11
CA LYS A 95 -8.06 0.65 1.04
C LYS A 95 -9.50 0.17 1.13
N GLY A 96 -9.96 -0.09 2.34
CA GLY A 96 -11.38 -0.28 2.62
C GLY A 96 -12.14 1.05 2.56
N SER A 97 -13.44 0.98 2.31
CA SER A 97 -14.33 2.15 2.30
C SER A 97 -14.47 2.80 3.68
N CYS A 98 -14.25 2.04 4.76
CA CYS A 98 -14.18 2.50 6.14
C CYS A 98 -12.92 1.97 6.83
N GLY A 99 -12.44 2.68 7.86
CA GLY A 99 -11.35 2.18 8.73
C GLY A 99 -11.66 0.86 9.44
N CYS A 100 -12.93 0.43 9.48
CA CYS A 100 -13.34 -0.88 9.96
C CYS A 100 -12.96 -2.05 9.04
N THR A 101 -12.58 -1.79 7.79
CA THR A 101 -12.16 -2.83 6.83
C THR A 101 -10.69 -2.64 6.50
N THR A 102 -9.86 -3.57 7.00
CA THR A 102 -8.41 -3.53 6.83
C THR A 102 -7.97 -4.63 5.88
N PRO A 103 -7.68 -4.31 4.61
CA PRO A 103 -7.01 -5.23 3.68
C PRO A 103 -5.50 -5.27 3.97
N LYS A 104 -4.89 -6.45 3.83
CA LYS A 104 -3.44 -6.61 3.86
C LYS A 104 -2.95 -7.01 2.47
N CYS A 105 -2.41 -6.04 1.75
CA CYS A 105 -1.89 -6.29 0.41
C CYS A 105 -0.39 -6.64 0.43
N PRO A 106 0.03 -7.53 -0.49
CA PRO A 106 1.44 -7.88 -0.64
C PRO A 106 2.21 -6.68 -1.17
N THR A 107 3.42 -6.48 -0.66
CA THR A 107 4.38 -5.48 -1.16
C THR A 107 5.26 -6.05 -2.28
N THR A 108 5.21 -7.36 -2.49
CA THR A 108 5.99 -8.06 -3.51
C THR A 108 5.25 -8.08 -4.85
N PRO A 109 5.94 -7.81 -5.97
CA PRO A 109 5.37 -7.98 -7.30
C PRO A 109 4.94 -9.42 -7.56
N ILE A 110 3.78 -9.59 -8.20
CA ILE A 110 3.21 -10.90 -8.56
C ILE A 110 3.59 -11.19 -10.02
N ALA A 111 4.35 -12.26 -10.25
CA ALA A 111 4.79 -12.62 -11.59
C ALA A 111 3.60 -13.02 -12.51
N PRO A 112 3.76 -12.93 -13.84
CA PRO A 112 2.77 -13.41 -14.81
C PRO A 112 2.29 -14.84 -14.53
N GLY A 113 0.98 -15.06 -14.50
CA GLY A 113 0.36 -16.35 -14.22
C GLY A 113 0.39 -16.79 -12.76
N GLN A 114 0.96 -15.98 -11.85
CA GLN A 114 0.92 -16.26 -10.42
C GLN A 114 -0.30 -15.63 -9.76
N SER A 115 -0.71 -16.23 -8.65
CA SER A 115 -1.79 -15.75 -7.80
C SER A 115 -1.31 -15.53 -6.38
N VAL A 116 -1.91 -14.55 -5.70
CA VAL A 116 -1.66 -14.26 -4.30
C VAL A 116 -2.98 -14.05 -3.58
N ASP A 117 -3.06 -14.47 -2.32
CA ASP A 117 -4.23 -14.24 -1.48
C ASP A 117 -4.06 -12.91 -0.73
N VAL A 118 -5.06 -12.04 -0.83
CA VAL A 118 -5.15 -10.76 -0.13
C VAL A 118 -6.15 -10.94 1.01
N PRO A 119 -5.67 -11.12 2.26
CA PRO A 119 -6.55 -11.23 3.41
C PRO A 119 -7.13 -9.86 3.75
N ILE A 120 -8.40 -9.85 4.10
CA ILE A 120 -9.21 -8.70 4.45
C ILE A 120 -9.89 -8.99 5.77
N LYS A 121 -9.76 -8.06 6.72
CA LYS A 121 -10.41 -8.13 8.02
C LYS A 121 -11.46 -7.04 8.13
N PHE A 122 -12.67 -7.40 8.53
CA PHE A 122 -13.75 -6.47 8.81
C PHE A 122 -14.13 -6.54 10.29
N ASP A 123 -13.93 -5.43 11.00
CA ASP A 123 -14.33 -5.26 12.39
C ASP A 123 -15.80 -4.82 12.45
N THR A 124 -16.65 -5.67 13.02
CA THR A 124 -18.10 -5.45 13.14
C THR A 124 -18.47 -4.63 14.39
N HIS A 125 -17.51 -4.28 15.24
CA HIS A 125 -17.76 -3.56 16.48
C HIS A 125 -18.47 -2.22 16.24
N GLY A 126 -19.62 -2.02 16.89
CA GLY A 126 -20.46 -0.84 16.69
C GLY A 126 -20.99 -0.71 15.27
N LYS A 127 -21.20 -1.84 14.55
CA LYS A 127 -21.78 -1.91 13.20
C LYS A 127 -22.91 -2.95 13.09
N PRO A 128 -23.93 -2.95 13.97
CA PRO A 128 -25.06 -3.88 13.84
C PRO A 128 -25.89 -3.60 12.58
N GLY A 129 -26.65 -4.60 12.14
CA GLY A 129 -27.51 -4.57 10.97
C GLY A 129 -26.80 -4.93 9.66
N SER A 130 -27.44 -4.65 8.53
CA SER A 130 -26.89 -4.92 7.20
C SER A 130 -25.66 -4.07 6.92
N GLN A 131 -24.53 -4.72 6.65
CA GLN A 131 -23.28 -4.08 6.27
C GLN A 131 -22.94 -4.38 4.82
N SER A 132 -22.45 -3.36 4.11
CA SER A 132 -21.89 -3.45 2.77
C SER A 132 -20.68 -2.53 2.71
N LYS A 133 -19.48 -3.10 2.53
CA LYS A 133 -18.21 -2.38 2.46
C LYS A 133 -17.51 -2.73 1.16
N ASP A 134 -16.83 -1.74 0.59
CA ASP A 134 -16.03 -1.93 -0.61
C ASP A 134 -14.55 -1.84 -0.25
N VAL A 135 -13.74 -2.71 -0.83
CA VAL A 135 -12.29 -2.69 -0.74
C VAL A 135 -11.76 -2.37 -2.12
N THR A 136 -11.07 -1.24 -2.23
CA THR A 136 -10.44 -0.80 -3.46
C THR A 136 -8.98 -1.24 -3.46
N ILE A 137 -8.61 -2.07 -4.43
CA ILE A 137 -7.24 -2.50 -4.71
C ILE A 137 -6.74 -1.65 -5.88
N THR A 138 -5.66 -0.92 -5.67
CA THR A 138 -5.00 -0.10 -6.69
C THR A 138 -3.72 -0.79 -7.15
N ALA A 139 -3.57 -1.05 -8.44
CA ALA A 139 -2.44 -1.75 -9.03
C ALA A 139 -2.08 -1.21 -10.42
N ASN A 140 -0.97 -1.69 -11.01
CA ASN A 140 -0.57 -1.41 -12.40
C ASN A 140 -1.38 -2.09 -13.48
N THR A 141 -2.70 -1.99 -13.35
CA THR A 141 -3.66 -2.54 -14.28
C THR A 141 -4.48 -1.47 -14.97
N VAL A 142 -5.22 -1.86 -16.00
CA VAL A 142 -6.24 -1.01 -16.63
C VAL A 142 -7.58 -1.73 -16.53
N PRO A 143 -8.54 -1.24 -15.71
CA PRO A 143 -8.45 -0.07 -14.82
C PRO A 143 -7.45 -0.26 -13.67
N ALA A 144 -6.88 0.84 -13.17
CA ALA A 144 -5.90 0.81 -12.07
C ALA A 144 -6.53 0.43 -10.73
N GLN A 145 -7.84 0.64 -10.58
CA GLN A 145 -8.59 0.31 -9.38
C GLN A 145 -9.54 -0.84 -9.66
N THR A 146 -9.51 -1.86 -8.81
CA THR A 146 -10.49 -2.94 -8.79
C THR A 146 -11.15 -2.98 -7.43
N LYS A 147 -12.47 -3.16 -7.41
CA LYS A 147 -13.27 -3.18 -6.18
C LYS A 147 -13.66 -4.60 -5.82
N PHE A 148 -13.59 -4.89 -4.54
CA PHE A 148 -14.09 -6.10 -3.92
C PHE A 148 -15.10 -5.74 -2.84
N ARG A 149 -16.32 -6.27 -2.91
CA ARG A 149 -17.40 -5.94 -1.99
C ARG A 149 -17.54 -7.01 -0.91
N ILE A 150 -17.65 -6.59 0.34
CA ILE A 150 -17.95 -7.45 1.49
C ILE A 150 -19.31 -7.03 2.02
N PHE A 151 -20.25 -7.95 2.13
CA PHE A 151 -21.58 -7.64 2.63
C PHE A 151 -22.17 -8.78 3.47
N GLY A 152 -23.10 -8.45 4.34
CA GLY A 152 -23.69 -9.42 5.27
C GLY A 152 -24.48 -8.73 6.38
N GLU A 153 -24.91 -9.52 7.35
CA GLU A 153 -25.76 -9.04 8.45
C GLU A 153 -25.02 -9.20 9.78
N VAL A 154 -24.97 -8.13 10.57
CA VAL A 154 -24.37 -8.15 11.91
C VAL A 154 -25.49 -8.16 12.95
N GLU A 155 -25.59 -9.24 13.72
CA GLU A 155 -26.52 -9.37 14.82
C GLU A 155 -26.10 -8.46 15.98
N ARG A 156 -27.01 -7.59 16.40
CA ARG A 156 -26.80 -6.73 17.57
C ARG A 156 -26.75 -7.58 18.83
N VAL A 157 -25.63 -7.51 19.56
CA VAL A 157 -25.53 -8.14 20.88
C VAL A 157 -25.98 -7.14 21.93
N ASN A 158 -27.23 -7.25 22.38
CA ASN A 158 -27.69 -6.48 23.53
C ASN A 158 -26.98 -7.00 24.80
N LYS A 159 -26.05 -6.21 25.35
CA LYS A 159 -25.34 -6.52 26.61
C LYS A 159 -26.23 -6.55 27.87
N ASP A 160 -27.53 -6.32 27.73
CA ASP A 160 -28.51 -6.28 28.83
C ASP A 160 -28.99 -7.66 29.32
N LYS A 161 -28.61 -8.76 28.66
CA LYS A 161 -28.93 -10.14 29.10
C LYS A 161 -27.75 -10.87 29.74
N ALA A 162 -27.02 -10.18 30.61
CA ALA A 162 -26.08 -10.80 31.53
C ALA A 162 -26.19 -10.12 32.90
N ASN A 163 -27.35 -10.28 33.54
CA ASN A 163 -27.55 -10.06 34.97
C ASN A 163 -28.54 -11.10 35.49
#